data_AF-A0A4Y2EZ41-F1
#
_entry.id   AF-A0A4Y2EZ41-F1
#
_cell.length_a   1.000
_cell.length_b   1.000
_cell.length_c   1.000
_cell.angle_alpha   90.00
_cell.angle_beta   90.00
_cell.angle_gamma   90.00
#
_symmetry.space_group_name_H-M   'P 1'
#
loop_
_entity.id
_entity.type
_entity.pdbx_description
1 polymer ?
#
loop_
_entity_poly.entity_id
_entity_poly.type
_entity_poly.pdbx_seq_one_letter_code
_entity_poly.pdbx_strand_id
1 'polypeptide(L)'
;MLHPLISHALPILATAAKIHIKELEVLQNKPARQISNMPWFVRNKDKDLQLTSVKDSHKQLSRKFFEKLDSNDNAALQEIAEYDPHDPKNIRKPRRQISS
;
A
#
# COMPACT_ATOMS: atom_id res chain seq x y z
N MET A 1 -17.18 -7.66 18.26
CA MET A 1 -16.20 -7.02 19.16
C MET A 1 -14.82 -7.59 18.85
N LEU A 2 -14.08 -6.98 17.91
CA LEU A 2 -12.68 -7.32 17.55
C LEU A 2 -11.84 -6.07 17.17
N HIS A 3 -12.44 -4.88 17.22
CA HIS A 3 -11.88 -3.64 16.67
C HIS A 3 -10.82 -2.92 17.52
N PRO A 4 -10.76 -3.04 18.87
CA PRO A 4 -9.68 -2.41 19.65
C PRO A 4 -8.31 -2.98 19.28
N LEU A 5 -8.22 -4.29 19.08
CA LEU A 5 -6.96 -4.93 18.68
C LEU A 5 -6.49 -4.42 17.31
N ILE A 6 -7.40 -4.33 16.34
CA ILE A 6 -7.08 -3.86 14.98
C ILE A 6 -6.68 -2.39 15.00
N SER A 7 -7.40 -1.54 15.73
CA SER A 7 -7.10 -0.11 15.83
C SER A 7 -5.75 0.17 16.51
N HIS A 8 -5.39 -0.63 17.54
CA HIS A 8 -4.07 -0.55 18.16
C HIS A 8 -2.96 -1.18 17.30
N ALA A 9 -3.26 -2.21 16.52
CA ALA A 9 -2.31 -2.84 15.61
C ALA A 9 -2.07 -2.02 14.34
N LEU A 10 -3.04 -1.22 13.88
CA LEU A 10 -2.95 -0.47 12.63
C LEU A 10 -1.76 0.51 12.58
N PRO A 11 -1.49 1.32 13.62
CA PRO A 11 -0.28 2.12 13.69
C PRO A 11 1.00 1.28 13.61
N ILE A 12 1.05 0.12 14.28
CA ILE A 12 2.20 -0.79 14.30
C ILE A 12 2.44 -1.37 12.90
N LEU A 13 1.37 -1.76 12.21
CA LEU A 13 1.44 -2.22 10.82
C LEU A 13 1.86 -1.09 9.88
N ALA A 14 1.35 0.12 10.07
CA ALA A 14 1.72 1.28 9.27
C ALA A 14 3.19 1.70 9.47
N THR A 15 3.72 1.61 10.70
CA THR A 15 5.14 1.86 10.98
C THR A 15 6.02 0.75 10.42
N ALA A 16 5.64 -0.52 10.58
CA ALA A 16 6.34 -1.65 9.98
C ALA A 16 6.41 -1.52 8.45
N ALA A 17 5.30 -1.17 7.80
CA ALA A 17 5.27 -0.94 6.35
C ALA A 17 6.25 0.17 5.92
N LYS A 18 6.34 1.28 6.66
CA LYS A 18 7.30 2.36 6.36
C LYS A 18 8.75 1.88 6.47
N ILE A 19 9.07 1.04 7.47
CA ILE A 19 10.41 0.49 7.67
C ILE A 19 10.79 -0.40 6.49
N HIS A 20 9.92 -1.35 6.13
CA HIS A 20 10.19 -2.26 5.02
C HIS A 20 10.31 -1.54 3.67
N ILE A 21 9.50 -0.51 3.41
CA ILE A 21 9.66 0.31 2.19
C ILE A 21 11.04 0.97 2.15
N LYS A 22 11.54 1.48 3.28
CA LYS A 22 12.87 2.09 3.36
C LYS A 22 13.99 1.07 3.13
N GLU A 23 13.86 -0.14 3.67
CA GLU A 23 14.81 -1.23 3.44
C GLU A 23 14.86 -1.63 1.96
N LEU A 24 13.70 -1.71 1.30
CA LEU A 24 13.60 -1.98 -0.13
C LEU A 24 14.27 -0.88 -0.97
N GLU A 25 14.07 0.39 -0.63
CA GLU A 25 14.74 1.51 -1.31
C GLU A 25 16.27 1.47 -1.13
N VAL A 26 16.76 1.06 0.05
CA VAL A 26 18.19 0.86 0.28
C VAL A 26 18.72 -0.31 -0.55
N LEU A 27 17.98 -1.42 -0.60
CA LEU A 27 18.36 -2.61 -1.36
C LEU A 27 18.43 -2.35 -2.87
N GLN A 28 17.46 -1.60 -3.42
CA GLN A 28 17.42 -1.21 -4.82
C GLN A 28 18.55 -0.23 -5.18
N ASN A 29 18.85 0.71 -4.29
CA ASN A 29 19.83 1.76 -4.58
C ASN A 29 21.29 1.29 -4.43
N LYS A 30 21.56 0.23 -3.66
CA LYS A 30 22.91 -0.35 -3.53
C LYS A 30 23.52 -0.79 -4.86
N PRO A 31 22.92 -1.71 -5.64
CA PRO A 31 23.48 -2.13 -6.92
C PRO A 31 23.54 -0.99 -7.91
N ALA A 32 22.55 -0.09 -7.89
CA ALA A 32 22.50 1.09 -8.73
C ALA A 32 23.74 1.98 -8.56
N ARG A 33 24.14 2.26 -7.31
CA ARG A 33 25.38 3.02 -6.99
C ARG A 33 26.64 2.29 -7.42
N GLN A 34 26.67 0.95 -7.26
CA GLN A 34 27.81 0.13 -7.67
C GLN A 34 28.00 0.18 -9.18
N ILE A 35 26.92 0.10 -9.95
CA ILE A 35 26.95 0.16 -11.43
C ILE A 35 27.36 1.56 -11.91
N SER A 36 26.85 2.62 -11.28
CA SER A 36 27.14 4.01 -11.67
C SER A 36 28.43 4.58 -11.06
N ASN A 37 29.19 3.76 -10.31
CA ASN A 37 30.39 4.16 -9.57
C ASN A 37 30.19 5.45 -8.72
N MET A 38 29.02 5.57 -8.09
CA MET A 38 28.65 6.77 -7.35
C MET A 38 29.37 6.88 -6.00
N PRO A 39 29.75 8.10 -5.58
CA PRO A 39 30.33 8.32 -4.27
C PRO A 39 29.38 7.95 -3.12
N TRP A 40 29.93 7.53 -1.98
CA TRP A 40 29.16 7.11 -0.80
C TRP A 40 28.27 8.22 -0.20
N PHE A 41 28.63 9.49 -0.41
CA PHE A 41 27.94 10.65 0.16
C PHE A 41 26.67 11.07 -0.60
N VAL A 42 26.42 10.52 -1.80
CA VAL A 42 25.18 10.73 -2.54
C VAL A 42 24.03 10.17 -1.70
N ARG A 43 23.01 10.99 -1.40
CA ARG A 43 21.90 10.56 -0.53
C ARG A 43 20.85 9.83 -1.37
N ASN A 44 20.07 8.96 -0.73
CA ASN A 44 18.90 8.33 -1.39
C ASN A 44 17.84 9.34 -1.86
N LYS A 45 17.86 10.56 -1.34
CA LYS A 45 16.97 11.65 -1.76
C LYS A 45 17.42 12.32 -3.06
N ASP A 46 18.72 12.20 -3.36
CA ASP A 46 19.31 12.77 -4.56
C ASP A 46 18.99 11.76 -5.67
N LYS A 47 17.89 12.03 -6.39
CA LYS A 47 17.38 11.19 -7.50
C LYS A 47 18.29 11.25 -8.74
N ASP A 48 19.59 11.38 -8.55
CA ASP A 48 20.59 11.54 -9.60
C ASP A 48 20.55 10.40 -10.61
N LEU A 49 20.12 9.20 -10.19
CA LEU A 49 20.06 8.02 -11.05
C LEU A 49 18.73 7.82 -11.80
N GLN A 50 17.79 8.77 -11.73
CA GLN A 50 16.43 8.67 -12.32
C GLN A 50 15.68 7.35 -12.01
N LEU A 51 16.09 6.60 -10.98
CA LEU A 51 15.44 5.36 -10.59
C LEU A 51 14.04 5.67 -10.07
N THR A 52 13.06 4.92 -10.55
CA THR A 52 11.69 4.94 -10.00
C THR A 52 11.75 4.54 -8.53
N SER A 53 11.23 5.39 -7.64
CA SER A 53 11.12 5.04 -6.22
C SER A 53 10.24 3.81 -6.07
N VAL A 54 10.52 2.98 -5.05
CA VAL A 54 9.68 1.84 -4.68
C VAL A 54 8.21 2.24 -4.56
N LYS A 55 7.93 3.45 -4.06
CA LYS A 55 6.57 4.00 -3.97
C LYS A 55 5.94 4.24 -5.34
N ASP A 56 6.71 4.78 -6.28
CA ASP A 56 6.23 5.05 -7.65
C ASP A 56 5.95 3.74 -8.38
N SER A 57 6.82 2.73 -8.22
CA SER A 57 6.59 1.38 -8.75
C SER A 57 5.33 0.74 -8.16
N HIS A 58 5.13 0.86 -6.83
CA HIS A 58 3.94 0.33 -6.17
C HIS A 58 2.66 1.03 -6.64
N LYS A 59 2.74 2.36 -6.83
CA LYS A 59 1.64 3.15 -7.39
C LYS A 59 1.31 2.75 -8.83
N GLN A 60 2.32 2.55 -9.66
CA GLN A 60 2.13 2.10 -11.04
C GLN A 60 1.53 0.68 -11.09
N LEU A 61 2.01 -0.22 -10.23
CA LEU A 61 1.47 -1.56 -10.12
C LEU A 61 0.00 -1.54 -9.66
N SER A 62 -0.30 -0.73 -8.65
CA SER A 62 -1.66 -0.51 -8.16
C SER A 62 -2.59 0.02 -9.25
N ARG A 63 -2.15 1.03 -10.02
CA ARG A 63 -2.93 1.52 -11.18
C ARG A 63 -3.22 0.43 -12.18
N LYS A 64 -2.19 -0.31 -12.62
CA LYS A 64 -2.35 -1.41 -13.57
C LYS A 64 -3.29 -2.50 -13.05
N PHE A 65 -3.26 -2.75 -11.74
CA PHE A 65 -4.16 -3.71 -11.11
C PHE A 65 -5.60 -3.23 -11.16
N PHE A 66 -5.89 -1.98 -10.79
CA PHE A 66 -7.25 -1.42 -10.83
C PHE A 66 -7.76 -1.24 -12.27
N GLU A 67 -6.92 -0.75 -13.20
CA GLU A 67 -7.25 -0.72 -14.63
C GLU A 67 -7.62 -2.11 -15.17
N LYS A 68 -6.95 -3.15 -14.67
CA LYS A 68 -7.26 -4.54 -15.03
C LYS A 68 -8.52 -5.07 -14.34
N LEU A 69 -8.87 -4.59 -13.16
CA LEU A 69 -10.15 -4.91 -12.52
C LEU A 69 -11.31 -4.27 -13.29
N ASP A 70 -11.18 -3.01 -13.68
CA ASP A 70 -12.20 -2.26 -14.40
C ASP A 70 -12.46 -2.83 -15.81
N SER A 71 -11.41 -3.33 -16.47
CA SER A 71 -11.50 -3.93 -17.82
C SER A 71 -11.91 -5.40 -17.84
N ASN A 72 -12.12 -6.03 -16.68
CA ASN A 72 -12.43 -7.46 -16.61
C ASN A 72 -13.95 -7.71 -16.64
N ASP A 73 -14.37 -8.73 -17.38
CA ASP A 73 -15.78 -9.11 -17.54
C ASP A 73 -16.35 -9.88 -16.32
N ASN A 74 -15.50 -10.19 -15.33
CA ASN A 74 -15.93 -10.91 -14.14
C ASN A 74 -16.65 -9.98 -13.16
N ALA A 75 -17.97 -10.14 -13.04
CA ALA A 75 -18.83 -9.36 -12.16
C ALA A 75 -18.37 -9.37 -10.68
N ALA A 76 -17.80 -10.48 -10.19
CA ALA A 76 -17.30 -10.55 -8.81
C ALA A 76 -16.07 -9.64 -8.57
N LEU A 77 -15.28 -9.38 -9.61
CA LEU A 77 -14.10 -8.53 -9.51
C LEU A 77 -14.47 -7.04 -9.68
N GLN A 78 -15.53 -6.74 -10.43
CA GLN A 78 -16.08 -5.38 -10.52
C GLN A 78 -16.73 -4.93 -9.20
N GLU A 79 -17.43 -5.82 -8.50
CA GLU A 79 -18.02 -5.53 -7.18
C GLU A 79 -16.96 -5.12 -6.13
N ILE A 80 -15.75 -5.69 -6.23
CA ILE A 80 -14.63 -5.33 -5.34
C ILE A 80 -14.07 -3.94 -5.68
N ALA A 81 -14.06 -3.55 -6.95
CA ALA A 81 -13.58 -2.25 -7.40
C ALA A 81 -14.53 -1.12 -6.97
N GLU A 82 -15.84 -1.36 -7.00
CA GLU A 82 -16.90 -0.43 -6.61
C GLU A 82 -17.18 -0.45 -5.09
N TYR A 83 -16.12 -0.52 -4.28
CA TYR A 83 -16.24 -0.53 -2.82
C TYR A 83 -16.44 0.89 -2.27
N ASP A 84 -17.67 1.24 -1.89
CA ASP A 84 -17.95 2.45 -1.11
C ASP A 84 -17.99 2.15 0.40
N PRO A 85 -17.02 2.65 1.20
CA PRO A 85 -17.02 2.48 2.65
C PRO A 85 -18.16 3.23 3.35
N HIS A 86 -18.86 4.14 2.66
CA HIS A 86 -20.00 4.87 3.19
C HIS A 86 -21.37 4.27 2.79
N ASP A 87 -21.39 3.21 1.97
CA ASP A 87 -22.65 2.55 1.59
C ASP A 87 -23.28 1.88 2.84
N PRO A 88 -24.55 2.15 3.16
CA PRO A 88 -25.27 1.51 4.26
C PRO A 88 -25.35 -0.03 4.20
N LYS A 89 -25.08 -0.67 3.05
CA LYS A 89 -24.90 -2.13 2.94
C LYS A 89 -23.54 -2.59 3.44
N ASN A 90 -22.51 -1.76 3.26
CA ASN A 90 -21.14 -1.98 3.71
C ASN A 90 -20.92 -1.50 5.16
N ILE A 91 -21.73 -0.55 5.63
CA ILE A 91 -21.82 -0.11 7.02
C ILE A 91 -22.81 -1.01 7.80
N ARG A 92 -22.31 -1.85 8.71
CA ARG A 92 -23.21 -2.68 9.55
C ARG A 92 -23.87 -1.89 10.68
N LYS A 93 -25.20 -2.05 10.82
CA LYS A 93 -26.04 -1.52 11.92
C LYS A 93 -25.65 -2.11 13.28
N PRO A 94 -25.77 -1.35 14.39
CA PRO A 94 -25.58 -1.88 15.74
C PRO A 94 -26.61 -2.98 16.04
N ARG A 95 -26.14 -4.12 16.55
CA ARG A 95 -27.00 -5.25 16.95
C ARG A 95 -27.68 -4.91 18.28
N ARG A 96 -29.02 -4.92 18.33
CA ARG A 96 -29.81 -4.74 19.57
C ARG A 96 -29.31 -5.71 20.65
N GLN A 97 -28.97 -5.18 21.82
CA GLN A 97 -28.76 -5.98 23.03
C GLN A 97 -30.15 -6.40 23.54
N ILE A 98 -30.37 -7.70 23.74
CA ILE A 98 -31.57 -8.20 24.41
C ILE A 98 -31.33 -8.00 25.91
N SER A 99 -32.15 -7.17 26.55
CA SER A 99 -32.17 -7.01 28.01
C SER A 99 -32.80 -8.23 28.65
N SER A 100 -32.12 -8.84 29.61
CA SER A 100 -32.70 -9.71 30.65
C SER A 100 -32.06 -9.38 31.97
#